data_AF-A0A4U0FHU0-F1
#
_entry.id   AF-A0A4U0FHU0-F1
#
_cell.length_a   1.000
_cell.length_b   1.000
_cell.length_c   1.000
_cell.angle_alpha   90.00
_cell.angle_beta   90.00
_cell.angle_gamma   90.00
#
_symmetry.space_group_name_H-M   'P 1'
#
loop_
_entity.id
_entity.type
_entity.pdbx_description
1 polymer ?
#
loop_
_entity_poly.entity_id
_entity_poly.type
_entity_poly.pdbx_seq_one_letter_code
_entity_poly.pdbx_strand_id
1 'polypeptide(L)'
;MTVSLSYNSQGQFKIVQFTDLHWGDNNEGDRQTRALMEEVLKAERPDLVVITGDVIEDGTCNDPRQSIRQAVAAMEDSGIAWAIVFGNHDAEARISRQELFDSLKGVRYGITQRGPESITGVGNYVIQLTGRDGNTGHALFFLDSGDYAEARIGGYAHIARDQIDWFVRESSRLAAENAGSPIPSLAFFHIPLPEYNDVWDFEVCRGYKQEMICCPRLNTGMFAAMVEMGNVIGTFVGHDHDSDFCGELHGIMLCYGRKTGYNNYMKPGFAKGARVIVLEEAGSGFRTWLRLEGGQTVMDQPIHQPEEGNRLRKHDHPHAAKSLPSATDGRLSGSSRFEMKVETHLKHSLPRQDHILKPDPSGIQLL
;
A
#
# COMPACT_ATOMS: atom_id res chain seq x y z
N MET A 1 -5.57 5.19 28.49
CA MET A 1 -5.40 6.61 28.12
C MET A 1 -5.59 6.70 26.62
N THR A 2 -6.52 7.50 26.14
CA THR A 2 -6.68 7.77 24.70
C THR A 2 -5.56 8.71 24.27
N VAL A 3 -4.72 8.27 23.34
CA VAL A 3 -3.67 9.13 22.76
C VAL A 3 -4.34 10.07 21.77
N SER A 4 -4.34 11.37 22.05
CA SER A 4 -4.81 12.39 21.10
C SER A 4 -3.66 12.73 20.16
N LEU A 5 -3.89 12.58 18.85
CA LEU A 5 -2.93 12.97 17.81
C LEU A 5 -3.29 14.35 17.31
N SER A 6 -2.38 15.31 17.47
CA SER A 6 -2.59 16.70 17.10
C SER A 6 -1.32 17.30 16.53
N TYR A 7 -1.47 18.33 15.71
CA TYR A 7 -0.34 19.06 15.16
C TYR A 7 0.47 19.74 16.26
N ASN A 8 1.78 19.81 16.07
CA ASN A 8 2.65 20.55 16.97
C ASN A 8 2.42 22.07 16.85
N SER A 9 3.14 22.85 17.67
CA SER A 9 3.02 24.32 17.68
C SER A 9 3.31 25.02 16.33
N GLN A 10 4.01 24.34 15.42
CA GLN A 10 4.32 24.82 14.07
C GLN A 10 3.26 24.39 13.03
N GLY A 11 2.22 23.67 13.44
CA GLY A 11 1.21 23.14 12.51
C GLY A 11 1.69 21.89 11.76
N GLN A 12 2.69 21.17 12.28
CA GLN A 12 3.25 19.97 11.65
C GLN A 12 2.86 18.71 12.39
N PHE A 13 2.63 17.63 11.63
CA PHE A 13 2.47 16.28 12.16
C PHE A 13 3.39 15.33 11.41
N LYS A 14 4.35 14.72 12.11
CA LYS A 14 5.37 13.85 11.53
C LYS A 14 5.04 12.37 11.77
N ILE A 15 5.04 11.62 10.69
CA ILE A 15 4.87 10.17 10.67
C ILE A 15 6.19 9.52 10.21
N VAL A 16 6.63 8.48 10.90
CA VAL A 16 7.65 7.56 10.39
C VAL A 16 6.94 6.27 9.96
N GLN A 17 7.11 5.91 8.69
CA GLN A 17 6.67 4.65 8.12
C GLN A 17 7.82 3.64 8.16
N PHE A 18 7.62 2.56 8.90
CA PHE A 18 8.39 1.33 8.76
C PHE A 18 7.60 0.32 7.94
N THR A 19 8.28 -0.64 7.32
CA THR A 19 7.62 -1.68 6.52
C THR A 19 8.51 -2.90 6.41
N ASP A 20 7.89 -4.07 6.23
CA ASP A 20 8.58 -5.31 5.90
C ASP A 20 9.68 -5.62 6.91
N LEU A 21 9.28 -5.65 8.18
CA LEU A 21 10.18 -6.00 9.28
C LEU A 21 10.57 -7.48 9.20
N HIS A 22 9.61 -8.32 8.79
CA HIS A 22 9.73 -9.78 8.77
C HIS A 22 10.27 -10.31 10.10
N TRP A 23 9.71 -9.81 11.20
CA TRP A 23 10.20 -10.17 12.53
C TRP A 23 10.00 -11.67 12.77
N GLY A 24 11.08 -12.33 13.21
CA GLY A 24 11.09 -13.75 13.50
C GLY A 24 10.89 -14.02 14.99
N ASP A 25 11.88 -14.67 15.62
CA ASP A 25 11.87 -15.00 17.05
C ASP A 25 13.03 -14.33 17.80
N ASN A 26 13.19 -13.01 17.66
CA ASN A 26 14.29 -12.22 18.22
C ASN A 26 15.68 -12.72 17.77
N ASN A 27 15.79 -13.07 16.48
CA ASN A 27 17.02 -13.50 15.84
C ASN A 27 18.00 -12.30 15.64
N GLU A 28 19.13 -12.51 14.96
CA GLU A 28 20.07 -11.42 14.70
C GLU A 28 19.48 -10.31 13.82
N GLY A 29 18.73 -10.66 12.78
CA GLY A 29 18.07 -9.68 11.93
C GLY A 29 17.01 -8.87 12.69
N ASP A 30 16.29 -9.48 13.63
CA ASP A 30 15.35 -8.75 14.50
C ASP A 30 16.07 -7.70 15.36
N ARG A 31 17.22 -8.06 15.94
CA ARG A 31 18.04 -7.13 16.73
C ARG A 31 18.58 -5.98 15.88
N GLN A 32 19.03 -6.25 14.66
CA GLN A 32 19.48 -5.23 13.72
C GLN A 32 18.32 -4.32 13.29
N THR A 33 17.15 -4.90 13.01
CA THR A 33 15.92 -4.18 12.67
C THR A 33 15.53 -3.25 13.81
N ARG A 34 15.51 -3.74 15.05
CA ARG A 34 15.26 -2.94 16.24
C ARG A 34 16.25 -1.79 16.39
N ALA A 35 17.55 -2.06 16.23
CA ALA A 35 18.58 -1.02 16.33
C ALA A 35 18.38 0.09 15.29
N LEU A 36 18.05 -0.27 14.05
CA LEU A 36 17.72 0.70 13.00
C LEU A 36 16.45 1.49 13.33
N MET A 37 15.40 0.83 13.80
CA MET A 37 14.17 1.53 14.22
C MET A 37 14.46 2.53 15.34
N GLU A 38 15.18 2.13 16.39
CA GLU A 38 15.57 3.03 17.49
C GLU A 38 16.44 4.20 17.01
N GLU A 39 17.36 3.98 16.06
CA GLU A 39 18.15 5.03 15.42
C GLU A 39 17.24 6.05 14.70
N VAL A 40 16.33 5.57 13.86
CA VAL A 40 15.38 6.42 13.10
C VAL A 40 14.48 7.20 14.05
N LEU A 41 13.90 6.54 15.06
CA LEU A 41 13.00 7.17 16.02
C LEU A 41 13.71 8.28 16.81
N LYS A 42 14.96 8.04 17.23
CA LYS A 42 15.78 9.04 17.91
C LYS A 42 16.10 10.24 17.02
N ALA A 43 16.42 10.00 15.74
CA ALA A 43 16.77 11.05 14.80
C ALA A 43 15.55 11.89 14.38
N GLU A 44 14.44 11.23 14.06
CA GLU A 44 13.27 11.87 13.47
C GLU A 44 12.29 12.42 14.51
N ARG A 45 12.19 11.80 15.69
CA ARG A 45 11.22 12.16 16.75
C ARG A 45 9.80 12.35 16.19
N PRO A 46 9.20 11.30 15.60
CA PRO A 46 7.87 11.40 15.01
C PRO A 46 6.77 11.53 16.06
N ASP A 47 5.64 12.08 15.64
CA ASP A 47 4.40 12.12 16.42
C ASP A 47 3.63 10.79 16.34
N LEU A 48 3.82 10.04 15.24
CA LEU A 48 3.24 8.73 15.00
C LEU A 48 4.21 7.82 14.24
N VAL A 49 4.22 6.53 14.58
CA VAL A 49 4.81 5.48 13.76
C VAL A 49 3.71 4.68 13.07
N VAL A 50 3.89 4.40 11.78
CA VAL A 50 3.02 3.48 11.03
C VAL A 50 3.86 2.31 10.51
N ILE A 51 3.41 1.08 10.74
CA ILE A 51 4.00 -0.11 10.10
C ILE A 51 3.08 -0.60 8.99
N THR A 52 3.55 -0.60 7.74
CA THR A 52 2.73 -0.95 6.56
C THR A 52 2.84 -2.43 6.17
N GLY A 53 2.61 -3.32 7.14
CA GLY A 53 2.52 -4.76 6.93
C GLY A 53 3.85 -5.51 6.97
N ASP A 54 3.74 -6.83 6.94
CA ASP A 54 4.82 -7.80 7.15
C ASP A 54 5.64 -7.43 8.40
N VAL A 55 4.90 -7.26 9.50
CA VAL A 55 5.45 -6.98 10.82
C VAL A 55 6.20 -8.21 11.32
N ILE A 56 5.61 -9.38 11.14
CA ILE A 56 6.22 -10.68 11.40
C ILE A 56 6.22 -11.54 10.12
N GLU A 57 7.02 -12.60 10.12
CA GLU A 57 6.93 -13.66 9.13
C GLU A 57 6.38 -14.93 9.81
N ASP A 58 5.07 -15.11 9.83
CA ASP A 58 4.40 -16.20 10.58
C ASP A 58 4.88 -17.58 10.14
N GLY A 59 5.23 -17.75 8.85
CA GLY A 59 5.82 -18.97 8.32
C GLY A 59 7.10 -19.39 9.06
N THR A 60 7.89 -18.44 9.55
CA THR A 60 9.20 -18.67 10.18
C THR A 60 9.20 -18.44 11.70
N CYS A 61 8.12 -17.90 12.28
CA CYS A 61 7.97 -17.71 13.73
C CYS A 61 7.56 -19.00 14.47
N ASN A 62 8.12 -19.22 15.65
CA ASN A 62 7.68 -20.25 16.59
C ASN A 62 6.53 -19.76 17.49
N ASP A 63 6.55 -18.49 17.89
CA ASP A 63 5.48 -17.86 18.68
C ASP A 63 5.08 -16.50 18.07
N PRO A 64 4.18 -16.50 17.07
CA PRO A 64 3.74 -15.27 16.39
C PRO A 64 3.20 -14.19 17.33
N ARG A 65 2.61 -14.58 18.48
CA ARG A 65 2.06 -13.64 19.47
C ARG A 65 3.16 -12.90 20.21
N GLN A 66 4.23 -13.61 20.53
CA GLN A 66 5.41 -13.02 21.13
C GLN A 66 6.17 -12.16 20.10
N SER A 67 6.36 -12.67 18.89
CA SER A 67 7.07 -11.99 17.80
C SER A 67 6.47 -10.62 17.50
N ILE A 68 5.15 -10.54 17.33
CA ILE A 68 4.51 -9.26 17.01
C ILE A 68 4.63 -8.24 18.16
N ARG A 69 4.60 -8.70 19.42
CA ARG A 69 4.82 -7.83 20.59
C ARG A 69 6.26 -7.32 20.65
N GLN A 70 7.23 -8.16 20.29
CA GLN A 70 8.63 -7.75 20.24
C GLN A 70 8.90 -6.76 19.10
N ALA A 71 8.28 -6.96 17.94
CA ALA A 71 8.41 -6.08 16.79
C ALA A 71 7.94 -4.64 17.10
N VAL A 72 6.87 -4.49 17.89
CA VAL A 72 6.35 -3.17 18.29
C VAL A 72 7.05 -2.56 19.51
N ALA A 73 7.97 -3.28 20.16
CA ALA A 73 8.57 -2.86 21.41
C ALA A 73 9.42 -1.57 21.26
N ALA A 74 10.06 -1.35 20.10
CA ALA A 74 10.85 -0.13 19.87
C ALA A 74 10.01 1.16 19.98
N MET A 75 8.75 1.13 19.56
CA MET A 75 7.83 2.26 19.69
C MET A 75 7.34 2.41 21.14
N GLU A 76 7.04 1.30 21.82
CA GLU A 76 6.66 1.32 23.24
C GLU A 76 7.74 1.92 24.12
N ASP A 77 8.99 1.49 23.93
CA ASP A 77 10.13 1.93 24.72
C ASP A 77 10.49 3.39 24.42
N SER A 78 10.21 3.85 23.20
CA SER A 78 10.38 5.26 22.80
C SER A 78 9.23 6.17 23.26
N GLY A 79 8.11 5.60 23.74
CA GLY A 79 6.93 6.37 24.16
C GLY A 79 6.17 7.02 23.01
N ILE A 80 6.26 6.46 21.80
CA ILE A 80 5.68 7.04 20.58
C ILE A 80 4.42 6.26 20.21
N ALA A 81 3.36 6.99 19.83
CA ALA A 81 2.14 6.40 19.32
C ALA A 81 2.41 5.57 18.06
N TRP A 82 1.77 4.41 17.92
CA TRP A 82 1.99 3.56 16.76
C TRP A 82 0.72 2.87 16.27
N ALA A 83 0.64 2.71 14.96
CA ALA A 83 -0.45 2.06 14.24
C ALA A 83 0.15 1.06 13.23
N ILE A 84 -0.57 -0.01 12.93
CA ILE A 84 -0.14 -1.00 11.92
C ILE A 84 -1.27 -1.37 10.97
N VAL A 85 -0.92 -1.77 9.75
CA VAL A 85 -1.71 -2.72 8.96
C VAL A 85 -0.97 -4.04 8.88
N PHE A 86 -1.68 -5.13 8.59
CA PHE A 86 -1.06 -6.42 8.33
C PHE A 86 -0.72 -6.59 6.85
N GLY A 87 0.35 -7.33 6.58
CA GLY A 87 0.75 -7.80 5.27
C GLY A 87 0.41 -9.27 5.05
N ASN A 88 0.88 -9.82 3.93
CA ASN A 88 0.58 -11.20 3.55
C ASN A 88 1.33 -12.23 4.38
N HIS A 89 2.51 -11.89 4.94
CA HIS A 89 3.31 -12.81 5.76
C HIS A 89 2.89 -12.85 7.23
N ASP A 90 2.14 -11.84 7.69
CA ASP A 90 1.81 -11.71 9.11
C ASP A 90 0.97 -12.88 9.65
N ALA A 91 0.07 -13.44 8.85
CA ALA A 91 -0.91 -14.46 9.28
C ALA A 91 -1.04 -15.62 8.26
N GLU A 92 0.07 -15.98 7.61
CA GLU A 92 0.07 -16.93 6.49
C GLU A 92 0.02 -18.41 6.88
N ALA A 93 0.27 -18.75 8.15
CA ALA A 93 0.53 -20.12 8.57
C ALA A 93 -0.20 -20.55 9.86
N ARG A 94 0.25 -20.08 11.03
CA ARG A 94 -0.09 -20.65 12.35
C ARG A 94 -1.13 -19.84 13.10
N ILE A 95 -1.29 -18.56 12.77
CA ILE A 95 -2.13 -17.63 13.52
C ILE A 95 -3.05 -16.86 12.57
N SER A 96 -4.26 -16.54 13.03
CA SER A 96 -5.15 -15.64 12.27
C SER A 96 -4.80 -14.17 12.50
N ARG A 97 -5.13 -13.29 11.54
CA ARG A 97 -5.01 -11.82 11.73
C ARG A 97 -5.77 -11.33 12.98
N GLN A 98 -6.93 -11.91 13.27
CA GLN A 98 -7.71 -11.56 14.46
C GLN A 98 -6.93 -11.86 15.74
N GLU A 99 -6.28 -13.02 15.79
CA GLU A 99 -5.47 -13.43 16.93
C GLU A 99 -4.20 -12.58 17.09
N LEU A 100 -3.57 -12.14 15.99
CA LEU A 100 -2.46 -11.18 16.04
C LEU A 100 -2.92 -9.83 16.57
N PHE A 101 -4.02 -9.31 16.05
CA PHE A 101 -4.62 -8.07 16.55
C PHE A 101 -4.94 -8.17 18.05
N ASP A 102 -5.51 -9.29 18.49
CA ASP A 102 -5.78 -9.53 19.90
C ASP A 102 -4.50 -9.56 20.75
N SER A 103 -3.38 -9.99 20.16
CA SER A 103 -2.07 -9.98 20.82
C SER A 103 -1.53 -8.56 21.02
N LEU A 104 -1.99 -7.58 20.24
CA LEU A 104 -1.61 -6.17 20.37
C LEU A 104 -2.53 -5.35 21.28
N LYS A 105 -3.67 -5.91 21.71
CA LYS A 105 -4.58 -5.23 22.63
C LYS A 105 -3.87 -4.93 23.96
N GLY A 106 -3.94 -3.66 24.37
CA GLY A 106 -3.38 -3.19 25.65
C GLY A 106 -1.87 -2.95 25.63
N VAL A 107 -1.20 -3.16 24.50
CA VAL A 107 0.20 -2.76 24.31
C VAL A 107 0.27 -1.22 24.34
N ARG A 108 1.27 -0.65 25.03
CA ARG A 108 1.30 0.80 25.30
C ARG A 108 1.48 1.57 24.00
N TYR A 109 0.88 2.76 23.95
CA TYR A 109 0.93 3.67 22.79
C TYR A 109 0.37 3.11 21.47
N GLY A 110 -0.09 1.85 21.44
CA GLY A 110 -0.74 1.23 20.30
C GLY A 110 -2.14 1.79 20.10
N ILE A 111 -2.38 2.31 18.89
CA ILE A 111 -3.67 2.89 18.48
C ILE A 111 -4.29 2.16 17.28
N THR A 112 -3.69 1.04 16.86
CA THR A 112 -4.28 0.12 15.88
C THR A 112 -5.67 -0.32 16.30
N GLN A 113 -6.62 -0.33 15.38
CA GLN A 113 -7.99 -0.77 15.62
C GLN A 113 -8.35 -1.96 14.74
N ARG A 114 -9.28 -2.79 15.21
CA ARG A 114 -9.79 -3.92 14.43
C ARG A 114 -10.53 -3.47 13.17
N GLY A 115 -11.29 -2.39 13.30
CA GLY A 115 -12.30 -2.02 12.31
C GLY A 115 -13.62 -2.76 12.47
N PRO A 116 -14.61 -2.45 11.61
CA PRO A 116 -15.93 -3.08 11.62
C PRO A 116 -15.86 -4.60 11.44
N GLU A 117 -16.68 -5.35 12.18
CA GLU A 117 -16.82 -6.81 12.02
C GLU A 117 -17.58 -7.20 10.74
N SER A 118 -18.33 -6.26 10.17
CA SER A 118 -19.20 -6.47 9.02
C SER A 118 -18.49 -6.37 7.67
N ILE A 119 -17.17 -6.16 7.64
CA ILE A 119 -16.39 -6.02 6.40
C ILE A 119 -15.20 -6.98 6.41
N THR A 120 -14.72 -7.30 5.22
CA THR A 120 -13.57 -8.17 4.98
C THR A 120 -12.31 -7.65 5.67
N GLY A 121 -11.55 -8.56 6.29
CA GLY A 121 -10.24 -8.28 6.89
C GLY A 121 -10.27 -7.81 8.34
N VAL A 122 -9.07 -7.57 8.88
CA VAL A 122 -8.81 -7.05 10.24
C VAL A 122 -7.77 -5.93 10.12
N GLY A 123 -8.08 -4.76 10.66
CA GLY A 123 -7.21 -3.58 10.53
C GLY A 123 -7.74 -2.53 9.54
N ASN A 124 -9.06 -2.49 9.31
CA ASN A 124 -9.71 -1.44 8.54
C ASN A 124 -10.21 -0.31 9.44
N TYR A 125 -9.47 0.79 9.55
CA TYR A 125 -9.83 1.86 10.47
C TYR A 125 -9.37 3.23 10.00
N VAL A 126 -9.92 4.27 10.61
CA VAL A 126 -9.56 5.66 10.35
C VAL A 126 -9.14 6.35 11.64
N ILE A 127 -8.06 7.13 11.56
CA ILE A 127 -7.59 7.97 12.65
C ILE A 127 -7.69 9.43 12.22
N GLN A 128 -8.40 10.24 13.00
CA GLN A 128 -8.54 11.68 12.75
C GLN A 128 -7.43 12.44 13.51
N LEU A 129 -6.72 13.32 12.81
CA LEU A 129 -5.76 14.23 13.41
C LEU A 129 -6.48 15.52 13.82
N THR A 130 -6.40 15.86 15.10
CA THR A 130 -7.04 17.06 15.64
C THR A 130 -6.22 18.30 15.28
N GLY A 131 -6.84 19.21 14.53
CA GLY A 131 -6.35 20.54 14.25
C GLY A 131 -6.30 21.41 15.51
N ARG A 132 -5.54 22.51 15.45
CA ARG A 132 -5.42 23.50 16.53
C ARG A 132 -6.72 24.26 16.78
N ASP A 133 -7.62 24.27 15.82
CA ASP A 133 -8.98 24.79 15.94
C ASP A 133 -9.96 23.79 16.61
N GLY A 134 -9.50 22.56 16.90
CA GLY A 134 -10.29 21.48 17.48
C GLY A 134 -11.03 20.62 16.46
N ASN A 135 -11.02 20.98 15.17
CA ASN A 135 -11.64 20.20 14.09
C ASN A 135 -10.70 19.10 13.58
N THR A 136 -11.18 18.27 12.65
CA THR A 136 -10.31 17.30 11.97
C THR A 136 -9.48 18.04 10.92
N GLY A 137 -8.16 18.05 11.07
CA GLY A 137 -7.25 18.63 10.08
C GLY A 137 -6.99 17.67 8.93
N HIS A 138 -6.65 16.42 9.25
CA HIS A 138 -6.41 15.35 8.29
C HIS A 138 -6.93 14.02 8.83
N ALA A 139 -7.12 13.03 7.97
CA ALA A 139 -7.44 11.65 8.35
C ALA A 139 -6.41 10.65 7.82
N LEU A 140 -6.18 9.58 8.57
CA LEU A 140 -5.29 8.48 8.21
C LEU A 140 -6.14 7.22 8.07
N PHE A 141 -6.30 6.72 6.85
CA PHE A 141 -6.99 5.47 6.56
C PHE A 141 -6.00 4.32 6.59
N PHE A 142 -6.40 3.23 7.23
CA PHE A 142 -5.65 1.98 7.31
C PHE A 142 -6.55 0.89 6.72
N LEU A 143 -6.03 0.13 5.75
CA LEU A 143 -6.78 -0.91 5.06
C LEU A 143 -6.03 -2.25 5.13
N ASP A 144 -6.78 -3.31 5.41
CA ASP A 144 -6.27 -4.68 5.27
C ASP A 144 -6.29 -5.06 3.77
N SER A 145 -5.11 -5.14 3.15
CA SER A 145 -5.01 -5.53 1.73
C SER A 145 -5.11 -7.05 1.50
N GLY A 146 -5.24 -7.85 2.58
CA GLY A 146 -5.27 -9.31 2.53
C GLY A 146 -3.90 -9.94 2.30
N ASP A 147 -3.90 -11.25 2.04
CA ASP A 147 -2.70 -12.08 1.77
C ASP A 147 -2.68 -12.49 0.29
N TYR A 148 -3.49 -13.48 -0.07
CA TYR A 148 -3.44 -14.12 -1.37
C TYR A 148 -4.85 -14.22 -1.97
N ALA A 149 -4.93 -14.06 -3.29
CA ALA A 149 -6.19 -14.19 -4.00
C ALA A 149 -6.64 -15.65 -4.11
N GLU A 150 -7.92 -15.85 -4.40
CA GLU A 150 -8.46 -17.17 -4.73
C GLU A 150 -7.66 -17.84 -5.85
N ALA A 151 -7.52 -19.17 -5.80
CA ALA A 151 -6.67 -19.95 -6.71
C ALA A 151 -6.95 -19.70 -8.21
N ARG A 152 -8.20 -19.39 -8.60
CA ARG A 152 -8.57 -19.09 -10.00
C ARG A 152 -7.97 -17.78 -10.51
N ILE A 153 -7.69 -16.83 -9.61
CA ILE A 153 -7.05 -15.54 -9.90
C ILE A 153 -5.53 -15.72 -9.75
N GLY A 154 -5.12 -16.30 -8.62
CA GLY A 154 -3.72 -16.47 -8.22
C GLY A 154 -3.02 -15.14 -7.90
N GLY A 155 -1.89 -15.23 -7.21
CA GLY A 155 -1.16 -14.05 -6.74
C GLY A 155 -1.79 -13.43 -5.49
N TYR A 156 -1.62 -12.12 -5.35
CA TYR A 156 -1.95 -11.38 -4.13
C TYR A 156 -3.42 -10.94 -4.04
N ALA A 157 -3.92 -10.86 -2.81
CA ALA A 157 -5.29 -10.45 -2.51
C ALA A 157 -5.54 -8.99 -2.90
N HIS A 158 -6.77 -8.68 -3.28
CA HIS A 158 -7.22 -7.31 -3.59
C HIS A 158 -8.06 -6.77 -2.44
N ILE A 159 -8.08 -5.45 -2.27
CA ILE A 159 -9.02 -4.79 -1.35
C ILE A 159 -10.46 -5.12 -1.79
N ALA A 160 -11.25 -5.69 -0.89
CA ALA A 160 -12.57 -6.19 -1.18
C ALA A 160 -13.60 -5.06 -1.39
N ARG A 161 -14.73 -5.40 -2.04
CA ARG A 161 -15.76 -4.44 -2.39
C ARG A 161 -16.41 -3.78 -1.16
N ASP A 162 -16.63 -4.54 -0.10
CA ASP A 162 -17.19 -4.04 1.16
C ASP A 162 -16.25 -3.09 1.91
N GLN A 163 -14.93 -3.28 1.78
CA GLN A 163 -13.91 -2.35 2.26
C GLN A 163 -13.93 -1.04 1.45
N ILE A 164 -14.08 -1.10 0.12
CA ILE A 164 -14.26 0.09 -0.73
C ILE A 164 -15.53 0.85 -0.31
N ASP A 165 -16.66 0.13 -0.16
CA ASP A 165 -17.91 0.74 0.26
C ASP A 165 -17.79 1.35 1.66
N TRP A 166 -17.02 0.73 2.56
CA TRP A 166 -16.70 1.30 3.88
C TRP A 166 -15.85 2.56 3.76
N PHE A 167 -14.80 2.57 2.95
CA PHE A 167 -13.98 3.75 2.70
C PHE A 167 -14.81 4.93 2.17
N VAL A 168 -15.72 4.68 1.21
CA VAL A 168 -16.62 5.70 0.65
C VAL A 168 -17.55 6.25 1.74
N ARG A 169 -18.13 5.38 2.58
CA ARG A 169 -18.98 5.80 3.71
C ARG A 169 -18.23 6.64 4.72
N GLU A 170 -17.04 6.21 5.14
CA GLU A 170 -16.22 6.96 6.11
C GLU A 170 -15.75 8.31 5.55
N SER A 171 -15.32 8.35 4.29
CA SER A 171 -14.94 9.59 3.62
C SER A 171 -16.11 10.56 3.54
N SER A 172 -17.32 10.06 3.22
CA SER A 172 -18.54 10.87 3.20
C SER A 172 -18.96 11.35 4.58
N ARG A 173 -18.81 10.52 5.62
CA ARG A 173 -19.08 10.87 7.02
C ARG A 173 -18.16 12.01 7.47
N LEU A 174 -16.86 11.87 7.24
CA LEU A 174 -15.86 12.89 7.58
C LEU A 174 -16.12 14.21 6.84
N ALA A 175 -16.49 14.15 5.56
CA ALA A 175 -16.85 15.34 4.80
C ALA A 175 -18.11 16.02 5.38
N ALA A 176 -19.14 15.25 5.76
CA ALA A 176 -20.35 15.79 6.39
C ALA A 176 -20.05 16.47 7.74
N GLU A 177 -19.13 15.91 8.54
CA GLU A 177 -18.63 16.52 9.78
C GLU A 177 -17.81 17.80 9.51
N ASN A 178 -17.28 17.96 8.29
CA ASN A 178 -16.48 19.10 7.84
C ASN A 178 -17.25 20.01 6.87
N ALA A 179 -18.52 20.30 7.18
CA ALA A 179 -19.38 21.19 6.38
C ALA A 179 -19.50 20.81 4.89
N GLY A 180 -19.42 19.51 4.59
CA GLY A 180 -19.48 18.96 3.23
C GLY A 180 -18.15 18.95 2.48
N SER A 181 -17.06 19.46 3.06
CA SER A 181 -15.75 19.51 2.41
C SER A 181 -14.93 18.24 2.70
N PRO A 182 -14.33 17.59 1.69
CA PRO A 182 -13.44 16.45 1.89
C PRO A 182 -12.30 16.77 2.88
N ILE A 183 -12.01 15.84 3.79
CA ILE A 183 -10.86 15.94 4.71
C ILE A 183 -9.61 15.39 4.00
N PRO A 184 -8.54 16.17 3.85
CA PRO A 184 -7.28 15.66 3.28
C PRO A 184 -6.79 14.42 4.03
N SER A 185 -6.52 13.35 3.30
CA SER A 185 -6.34 12.03 3.88
C SER A 185 -5.13 11.29 3.32
N LEU A 186 -4.43 10.54 4.16
CA LEU A 186 -3.44 9.55 3.73
C LEU A 186 -4.03 8.15 3.88
N ALA A 187 -3.66 7.22 2.99
CA ALA A 187 -4.01 5.80 3.12
C ALA A 187 -2.78 4.92 3.28
N PHE A 188 -2.84 3.96 4.20
CA PHE A 188 -1.78 3.01 4.52
C PHE A 188 -2.32 1.59 4.35
N PHE A 189 -1.63 0.78 3.57
CA PHE A 189 -1.95 -0.63 3.33
C PHE A 189 -0.70 -1.35 2.84
N HIS A 190 -0.66 -2.68 2.85
CA HIS A 190 0.57 -3.40 2.58
C HIS A 190 0.82 -3.64 1.09
N ILE A 191 -0.11 -4.31 0.42
CA ILE A 191 0.03 -4.74 -0.98
C ILE A 191 -0.30 -3.56 -1.92
N PRO A 192 0.58 -3.20 -2.87
CA PRO A 192 0.36 -2.08 -3.78
C PRO A 192 -0.89 -2.29 -4.66
N LEU A 193 -1.58 -1.19 -4.98
CA LEU A 193 -2.68 -1.24 -5.96
C LEU A 193 -2.13 -1.44 -7.38
N PRO A 194 -2.93 -1.97 -8.32
CA PRO A 194 -2.53 -2.08 -9.72
C PRO A 194 -2.02 -0.76 -10.33
N GLU A 195 -2.58 0.37 -9.90
CA GLU A 195 -2.21 1.73 -10.33
C GLU A 195 -0.78 2.13 -9.97
N TYR A 196 -0.08 1.38 -9.10
CA TYR A 196 1.36 1.55 -8.91
C TYR A 196 2.17 1.18 -10.17
N ASN A 197 1.69 0.25 -11.00
CA ASN A 197 2.28 0.03 -12.32
C ASN A 197 2.01 1.22 -13.23
N ASP A 198 0.78 1.72 -13.25
CA ASP A 198 0.40 2.84 -14.13
C ASP A 198 1.22 4.10 -13.83
N VAL A 199 1.39 4.46 -12.55
CA VAL A 199 2.19 5.65 -12.19
C VAL A 199 3.66 5.49 -12.58
N TRP A 200 4.22 4.28 -12.45
CA TRP A 200 5.60 4.01 -12.85
C TRP A 200 5.78 4.07 -14.37
N ASP A 201 4.83 3.52 -15.12
CA ASP A 201 4.91 3.40 -16.57
C ASP A 201 4.64 4.72 -17.29
N PHE A 202 3.72 5.53 -16.76
CA PHE A 202 3.16 6.67 -17.48
C PHE A 202 3.51 8.04 -16.87
N GLU A 203 3.95 8.10 -15.62
CA GLU A 203 4.22 9.36 -14.91
C GLU A 203 5.66 9.43 -14.38
N VAL A 204 6.10 10.64 -14.01
CA VAL A 204 7.43 10.83 -13.44
C VAL A 204 7.44 10.32 -12.00
N CYS A 205 8.31 9.37 -11.72
CA CYS A 205 8.51 8.84 -10.36
C CYS A 205 9.87 9.27 -9.80
N ARG A 206 9.98 9.24 -8.47
CA ARG A 206 11.24 9.46 -7.75
C ARG A 206 11.52 8.31 -6.80
N GLY A 207 12.66 7.66 -6.97
CA GLY A 207 13.06 6.47 -6.22
C GLY A 207 13.36 5.30 -7.11
N TYR A 208 13.44 4.14 -6.49
CA TYR A 208 13.79 2.91 -7.14
C TYR A 208 12.60 1.96 -7.18
N LYS A 209 12.51 1.24 -8.30
CA LYS A 209 11.71 0.03 -8.46
C LYS A 209 12.67 -1.05 -8.97
N GLN A 210 13.27 -1.82 -8.07
CA GLN A 210 14.28 -2.82 -8.46
C GLN A 210 13.74 -4.24 -8.59
N GLU A 211 12.43 -4.40 -8.39
CA GLU A 211 11.68 -5.63 -8.62
C GLU A 211 10.36 -5.36 -9.36
N MET A 212 9.57 -6.40 -9.58
CA MET A 212 8.23 -6.25 -10.13
C MET A 212 7.28 -5.73 -9.04
N ILE A 213 6.34 -4.88 -9.42
CA ILE A 213 5.29 -4.44 -8.49
C ILE A 213 4.32 -5.61 -8.29
N CYS A 214 4.28 -6.16 -7.09
CA CYS A 214 3.49 -7.33 -6.75
C CYS A 214 2.02 -6.98 -6.43
N CYS A 215 1.38 -6.19 -7.28
CA CYS A 215 -0.02 -5.83 -7.11
C CYS A 215 -0.98 -7.00 -7.40
N PRO A 216 -2.24 -6.92 -6.94
CA PRO A 216 -3.26 -7.91 -7.23
C PRO A 216 -3.57 -7.98 -8.72
N ARG A 217 -3.90 -9.17 -9.22
CA ARG A 217 -4.34 -9.36 -10.61
C ARG A 217 -5.76 -8.87 -10.86
N LEU A 218 -6.58 -8.81 -9.83
CA LEU A 218 -7.94 -8.29 -9.89
C LEU A 218 -7.96 -6.87 -9.32
N ASN A 219 -8.37 -5.90 -10.14
CA ASN A 219 -8.61 -4.53 -9.68
C ASN A 219 -10.10 -4.35 -9.35
N THR A 220 -10.40 -4.05 -8.09
CA THR A 220 -11.77 -3.82 -7.59
C THR A 220 -12.22 -2.37 -7.62
N GLY A 221 -11.34 -1.44 -8.01
CA GLY A 221 -11.63 -0.02 -8.13
C GLY A 221 -11.37 0.80 -6.88
N MET A 222 -10.48 0.36 -5.97
CA MET A 222 -10.14 1.15 -4.77
C MET A 222 -9.55 2.52 -5.14
N PHE A 223 -8.60 2.56 -6.07
CA PHE A 223 -8.00 3.84 -6.50
C PHE A 223 -9.05 4.76 -7.16
N ALA A 224 -9.94 4.19 -7.99
CA ALA A 224 -11.05 4.96 -8.57
C ALA A 224 -11.94 5.58 -7.47
N ALA A 225 -12.28 4.82 -6.41
CA ALA A 225 -13.03 5.36 -5.28
C ALA A 225 -12.27 6.48 -4.55
N MET A 226 -10.94 6.37 -4.39
CA MET A 226 -10.11 7.44 -3.81
C MET A 226 -10.17 8.73 -4.64
N VAL A 227 -10.05 8.62 -5.96
CA VAL A 227 -10.16 9.75 -6.89
C VAL A 227 -11.56 10.38 -6.84
N GLU A 228 -12.61 9.57 -6.85
CA GLU A 228 -14.01 10.03 -6.81
C GLU A 228 -14.35 10.75 -5.49
N MET A 229 -13.87 10.24 -4.36
CA MET A 229 -14.08 10.89 -3.06
C MET A 229 -13.25 12.17 -2.90
N GLY A 230 -12.14 12.31 -3.63
CA GLY A 230 -11.32 13.53 -3.68
C GLY A 230 -10.65 13.90 -2.36
N ASN A 231 -10.60 12.99 -1.39
CA ASN A 231 -10.05 13.22 -0.06
C ASN A 231 -8.63 12.68 0.11
N VAL A 232 -8.27 11.58 -0.58
CA VAL A 232 -6.95 10.95 -0.43
C VAL A 232 -5.91 11.69 -1.26
N ILE A 233 -4.87 12.20 -0.60
CA ILE A 233 -3.77 12.96 -1.23
C ILE A 233 -2.51 12.10 -1.41
N GLY A 234 -2.41 10.98 -0.70
CA GLY A 234 -1.32 10.03 -0.86
C GLY A 234 -1.60 8.66 -0.25
N THR A 235 -0.98 7.64 -0.83
CA THR A 235 -1.01 6.26 -0.33
C THR A 235 0.41 5.77 -0.05
N PHE A 236 0.55 4.93 0.97
CA PHE A 236 1.84 4.41 1.44
C PHE A 236 1.78 2.90 1.64
N VAL A 237 2.67 2.19 0.94
CA VAL A 237 2.70 0.72 0.87
C VAL A 237 4.06 0.13 1.21
N GLY A 238 4.09 -1.19 1.37
CA GLY A 238 5.28 -2.01 1.63
C GLY A 238 5.45 -3.07 0.55
N HIS A 239 5.66 -4.31 0.96
CA HIS A 239 5.55 -5.55 0.18
C HIS A 239 6.70 -5.80 -0.80
N ASP A 240 6.99 -4.85 -1.69
CA ASP A 240 8.10 -4.96 -2.64
C ASP A 240 9.37 -4.37 -2.00
N HIS A 241 10.18 -5.25 -1.39
CA HIS A 241 11.34 -4.95 -0.54
C HIS A 241 12.44 -4.04 -1.15
N ASP A 242 12.60 -4.07 -2.47
CA ASP A 242 13.60 -3.36 -3.26
C ASP A 242 13.02 -2.17 -4.02
N SER A 243 11.82 -1.73 -3.62
CA SER A 243 11.15 -0.55 -4.16
C SER A 243 10.92 0.50 -3.07
N ASP A 244 11.06 1.77 -3.43
CA ASP A 244 10.87 2.89 -2.50
C ASP A 244 10.41 4.17 -3.21
N PHE A 245 9.87 4.06 -4.41
CA PHE A 245 9.53 5.22 -5.22
C PHE A 245 8.23 5.90 -4.77
N CYS A 246 8.10 7.17 -5.14
CA CYS A 246 6.84 7.91 -5.14
C CYS A 246 6.56 8.47 -6.53
N GLY A 247 5.30 8.45 -6.96
CA GLY A 247 4.84 9.13 -8.18
C GLY A 247 3.40 9.63 -8.00
N GLU A 248 3.02 10.68 -8.73
CA GLU A 248 1.66 11.22 -8.67
C GLU A 248 0.83 10.70 -9.84
N LEU A 249 -0.33 10.14 -9.53
CA LEU A 249 -1.32 9.71 -10.51
C LEU A 249 -2.67 10.33 -10.14
N HIS A 250 -3.28 11.05 -11.07
CA HIS A 250 -4.60 11.69 -10.88
C HIS A 250 -4.74 12.52 -9.59
N GLY A 251 -3.68 13.21 -9.17
CA GLY A 251 -3.65 14.04 -7.96
C GLY A 251 -3.40 13.28 -6.66
N ILE A 252 -3.11 11.98 -6.72
CA ILE A 252 -2.79 11.13 -5.56
C ILE A 252 -1.34 10.66 -5.68
N MET A 253 -0.54 10.92 -4.66
CA MET A 253 0.83 10.42 -4.58
C MET A 253 0.83 8.93 -4.15
N LEU A 254 1.39 8.04 -4.95
CA LEU A 254 1.53 6.61 -4.67
C LEU A 254 2.99 6.33 -4.24
N CYS A 255 3.21 5.91 -3.00
CA CYS A 255 4.54 5.81 -2.40
C CYS A 255 4.83 4.44 -1.78
N TYR A 256 5.97 3.85 -2.13
CA TYR A 256 6.56 2.75 -1.37
C TYR A 256 7.35 3.26 -0.16
N GLY A 257 7.21 2.56 0.97
CA GLY A 257 8.11 2.67 2.10
C GLY A 257 9.46 2.03 1.78
N ARG A 258 10.54 2.49 2.43
CA ARG A 258 11.83 1.78 2.38
C ARG A 258 11.78 0.62 3.36
N LYS A 259 12.08 -0.60 2.91
CA LYS A 259 12.20 -1.77 3.78
C LYS A 259 13.10 -1.49 4.99
N THR A 260 12.59 -1.85 6.16
CA THR A 260 13.28 -1.65 7.45
C THR A 260 13.92 -2.95 7.95
N GLY A 261 13.26 -4.09 7.74
CA GLY A 261 13.68 -5.39 8.27
C GLY A 261 14.99 -5.92 7.71
N TYR A 262 15.79 -6.57 8.56
CA TYR A 262 17.00 -7.32 8.17
C TYR A 262 16.74 -8.79 7.87
N ASN A 263 15.54 -9.28 8.14
CA ASN A 263 15.10 -10.60 7.71
C ASN A 263 14.50 -10.56 6.30
N ASN A 264 14.35 -11.76 5.73
CA ASN A 264 13.85 -11.99 4.38
C ASN A 264 14.75 -11.33 3.31
N TYR A 265 14.42 -11.48 2.03
CA TYR A 265 15.26 -11.04 0.93
C TYR A 265 15.35 -9.51 0.84
N MET A 266 16.46 -9.03 0.30
CA MET A 266 16.64 -7.66 -0.16
C MET A 266 17.85 -7.66 -1.10
N LYS A 267 17.80 -6.86 -2.15
CA LYS A 267 18.89 -6.77 -3.12
C LYS A 267 20.17 -6.26 -2.44
N PRO A 268 21.31 -6.95 -2.62
CA PRO A 268 22.58 -6.51 -2.08
C PRO A 268 22.92 -5.07 -2.49
N GLY A 269 23.34 -4.26 -1.52
CA GLY A 269 23.69 -2.85 -1.73
C GLY A 269 22.52 -1.87 -1.71
N PHE A 270 21.27 -2.34 -1.57
CA PHE A 270 20.15 -1.48 -1.21
C PHE A 270 20.18 -1.28 0.32
N ALA A 271 20.26 -0.03 0.78
CA ALA A 271 20.33 0.27 2.22
C ALA A 271 18.94 0.14 2.87
N LYS A 272 18.86 -0.30 4.12
CA LYS A 272 17.58 -0.31 4.87
C LYS A 272 17.26 1.05 5.42
N GLY A 273 16.00 1.27 5.79
CA GLY A 273 15.59 2.54 6.36
C GLY A 273 14.11 2.64 6.63
N ALA A 274 13.64 3.89 6.61
CA ALA A 274 12.25 4.26 6.81
C ALA A 274 11.88 5.41 5.87
N ARG A 275 10.59 5.55 5.60
CA ARG A 275 10.05 6.75 4.96
C ARG A 275 9.50 7.68 6.03
N VAL A 276 9.84 8.96 5.95
CA VAL A 276 9.32 10.00 6.83
C VAL A 276 8.31 10.82 6.05
N ILE A 277 7.20 11.15 6.69
CA ILE A 277 6.07 11.87 6.10
C ILE A 277 5.72 13.02 7.06
N VAL A 278 5.56 14.24 6.53
CA VAL A 278 5.13 15.40 7.32
C VAL A 278 3.90 16.02 6.69
N LEU A 279 2.80 16.03 7.43
CA LEU A 279 1.59 16.77 7.12
C LEU A 279 1.70 18.19 7.67
N GLU A 280 1.19 19.15 6.92
CA GLU A 280 1.12 20.56 7.31
C GLU A 280 -0.35 20.95 7.46
N GLU A 281 -0.76 21.46 8.62
CA GLU A 281 -2.15 21.77 8.93
C GLU A 281 -2.78 22.78 7.95
N ALA A 282 -2.01 23.79 7.54
CA ALA A 282 -2.50 24.86 6.67
C ALA A 282 -2.60 24.48 5.19
N GLY A 283 -2.24 23.24 4.82
CA GLY A 283 -2.22 22.76 3.45
C GLY A 283 -2.93 21.43 3.29
N SER A 284 -3.23 21.07 2.04
CA SER A 284 -3.76 19.76 1.67
C SER A 284 -2.66 18.79 1.19
N GLY A 285 -1.40 19.10 1.48
CA GLY A 285 -0.24 18.38 0.96
C GLY A 285 0.65 17.84 2.08
N PHE A 286 1.66 17.06 1.68
CA PHE A 286 2.64 16.51 2.60
C PHE A 286 4.04 16.57 1.98
N ARG A 287 5.06 16.45 2.84
CA ARG A 287 6.46 16.26 2.43
C ARG A 287 6.90 14.87 2.82
N THR A 288 7.79 14.26 2.03
CA THR A 288 8.34 12.94 2.37
C THR A 288 9.81 12.83 1.96
N TRP A 289 10.57 12.05 2.74
CA TRP A 289 11.98 11.72 2.49
C TRP A 289 12.29 10.34 3.07
N LEU A 290 13.49 9.83 2.80
CA LEU A 290 13.98 8.60 3.43
C LEU A 290 15.02 8.88 4.51
N ARG A 291 14.96 8.10 5.60
CA ARG A 291 16.01 7.99 6.61
C ARG A 291 16.60 6.58 6.51
N LEU A 292 17.85 6.48 6.10
CA LEU A 292 18.54 5.20 5.90
C LEU A 292 19.42 4.87 7.11
N GLU A 293 19.80 3.59 7.20
CA GLU A 293 20.79 3.10 8.15
C GLU A 293 22.09 3.91 8.09
N GLY A 294 22.73 4.13 9.25
CA GLY A 294 23.92 4.98 9.33
C GLY A 294 23.61 6.48 9.27
N GLY A 295 22.35 6.87 9.49
CA GLY A 295 21.91 8.24 9.67
C GLY A 295 21.69 9.05 8.40
N GLN A 296 21.86 8.48 7.20
CA GLN A 296 21.73 9.21 5.94
C GLN A 296 20.28 9.69 5.70
N THR A 297 20.12 10.96 5.34
CA THR A 297 18.84 11.50 4.80
C THR A 297 18.88 11.52 3.29
N VAL A 298 17.84 11.00 2.64
CA VAL A 298 17.64 11.16 1.18
C VAL A 298 16.39 11.99 0.95
N MET A 299 16.60 13.29 0.67
CA MET A 299 15.52 14.23 0.32
C MET A 299 15.13 14.11 -1.15
N ASP A 300 16.13 13.96 -2.02
CA ASP A 300 15.97 13.85 -3.46
C ASP A 300 16.34 12.44 -3.91
N GLN A 301 15.32 11.63 -4.18
CA GLN A 301 15.52 10.32 -4.80
C GLN A 301 15.72 10.48 -6.33
N PRO A 302 16.42 9.55 -7.00
CA PRO A 302 16.63 9.57 -8.44
C PRO A 302 15.31 9.66 -9.22
N ILE A 303 15.34 10.38 -10.35
CA ILE A 303 14.16 10.54 -11.20
C ILE A 303 14.07 9.35 -12.16
N HIS A 304 12.90 8.72 -12.19
CA HIS A 304 12.47 7.82 -13.23
C HIS A 304 11.58 8.58 -14.22
N GLN A 305 11.85 8.42 -15.52
CA GLN A 305 11.03 8.97 -16.59
C GLN A 305 10.08 7.89 -17.10
N PRO A 306 8.85 8.25 -17.50
CA PRO A 306 7.91 7.30 -18.10
C PRO A 306 8.56 6.50 -19.23
N GLU A 307 8.21 5.22 -19.35
CA GLU A 307 8.82 4.35 -20.35
C GLU A 307 8.49 4.85 -21.77
N GLU A 308 9.51 5.16 -22.58
CA GLU A 308 9.37 5.88 -23.86
C GLU A 308 8.43 5.19 -24.87
N GLY A 309 8.26 3.87 -24.76
CA GLY A 309 7.33 3.09 -25.60
C GLY A 309 5.85 3.29 -25.27
N ASN A 310 5.53 3.81 -24.09
CA ASN A 310 4.16 3.98 -23.59
C ASN A 310 3.59 5.38 -23.87
N ARG A 311 4.44 6.38 -24.18
CA ARG A 311 3.99 7.72 -24.63
C ARG A 311 3.23 7.68 -25.95
N LEU A 312 3.54 6.73 -26.83
CA LEU A 312 2.90 6.62 -28.15
C LEU A 312 1.45 6.12 -28.10
N ARG A 313 0.99 5.53 -26.98
CA ARG A 313 -0.40 5.08 -26.84
C ARG A 313 -1.37 6.16 -26.33
N LYS A 314 -0.86 7.28 -25.79
CA LYS A 314 -1.69 8.40 -25.29
C LYS A 314 -2.25 9.29 -26.42
N HIS A 315 -1.76 9.15 -27.66
CA HIS A 315 -2.13 10.01 -28.80
C HIS A 315 -2.92 9.35 -29.95
N ASP A 316 -3.14 8.04 -29.93
CA ASP A 316 -3.83 7.32 -31.03
C ASP A 316 -5.32 7.03 -30.75
N HIS A 317 -6.02 7.98 -30.14
CA HIS A 317 -7.47 8.10 -30.32
C HIS A 317 -7.77 9.35 -31.13
N PRO A 318 -7.95 9.24 -32.46
CA PRO A 318 -8.55 10.32 -33.21
C PRO A 318 -9.99 10.46 -32.72
N HIS A 319 -10.27 11.56 -32.01
CA HIS A 319 -11.61 12.12 -31.88
C HIS A 319 -12.11 12.52 -33.28
N ALA A 320 -12.54 11.54 -34.07
CA ALA A 320 -13.39 11.78 -35.22
C ALA A 320 -14.83 11.86 -34.71
N ALA A 321 -15.23 13.03 -34.23
CA ALA A 321 -16.63 13.41 -34.18
C ALA A 321 -17.14 13.48 -35.63
N LYS A 322 -17.55 12.34 -36.19
CA LYS A 322 -18.35 12.33 -37.42
C LYS A 322 -19.75 12.76 -37.03
N SER A 323 -20.07 14.01 -37.36
CA SER A 323 -21.41 14.57 -37.37
C SER A 323 -22.38 13.60 -38.08
N LEU A 324 -23.35 13.08 -37.34
CA LEU A 324 -24.50 12.37 -37.89
C LEU A 324 -25.38 13.39 -38.64
N PRO A 325 -25.76 13.16 -39.90
CA PRO A 325 -26.77 13.99 -40.56
C PRO A 325 -28.16 13.68 -40.00
N SER A 326 -28.93 14.73 -39.76
CA SER A 326 -30.33 14.67 -39.33
C SER A 326 -31.19 13.89 -40.33
N ALA A 327 -31.85 12.82 -39.87
CA ALA A 327 -32.86 12.12 -40.65
C ALA A 327 -34.24 12.72 -40.36
N THR A 328 -34.75 13.51 -41.30
CA THR A 328 -36.19 13.73 -41.48
C THR A 328 -36.74 12.66 -42.43
N ASP A 329 -37.75 11.96 -41.94
CA ASP A 329 -38.90 11.33 -42.63
C ASP A 329 -38.68 10.52 -43.93
N GLY A 330 -39.18 9.27 -43.95
CA GLY A 330 -39.33 8.53 -45.21
C GLY A 330 -39.36 7.00 -45.12
N ARG A 331 -40.55 6.45 -44.87
CA ARG A 331 -41.14 5.18 -45.40
C ARG A 331 -40.33 3.87 -45.41
N LEU A 332 -40.96 2.89 -44.76
CA LEU A 332 -40.75 1.44 -44.84
C LEU A 332 -40.92 0.87 -46.26
N SER A 333 -39.95 0.08 -46.73
CA SER A 333 -40.15 -1.22 -47.39
C SER A 333 -38.80 -1.82 -47.82
N GLY A 334 -38.61 -3.13 -47.62
CA GLY A 334 -37.59 -3.89 -48.37
C GLY A 334 -36.80 -4.88 -47.53
N SER A 335 -37.11 -6.17 -47.68
CA SER A 335 -36.38 -7.28 -47.10
C SER A 335 -35.08 -7.56 -47.86
N SER A 336 -33.99 -7.92 -47.16
CA SER A 336 -33.11 -9.00 -47.62
C SER A 336 -32.27 -9.55 -46.47
N ARG A 337 -32.13 -10.88 -46.48
CA ARG A 337 -31.35 -11.70 -45.56
C ARG A 337 -29.85 -11.48 -45.79
N PHE A 338 -29.06 -11.44 -44.72
CA PHE A 338 -27.60 -11.60 -44.78
C PHE A 338 -27.23 -12.95 -44.18
N GLU A 339 -26.68 -13.83 -45.02
CA GLU A 339 -26.00 -15.08 -44.63
C GLU A 339 -24.58 -14.78 -44.15
N MET A 340 -24.17 -15.42 -43.06
CA MET A 340 -22.85 -15.31 -42.46
C MET A 340 -21.98 -16.47 -42.97
N LYS A 341 -20.96 -16.18 -43.79
CA LYS A 341 -19.92 -17.16 -44.14
C LYS A 341 -18.83 -17.15 -43.09
N VAL A 342 -18.61 -18.30 -42.47
CA VAL A 342 -17.50 -18.61 -41.57
C VAL A 342 -16.34 -19.12 -42.42
N GLU A 343 -15.18 -18.46 -42.35
CA GLU A 343 -13.92 -19.00 -42.86
C GLU A 343 -12.97 -19.28 -41.69
N THR A 344 -12.72 -20.58 -41.48
CA THR A 344 -11.68 -21.13 -40.62
C THR A 344 -10.35 -21.13 -41.35
N HIS A 345 -9.29 -20.59 -40.74
CA HIS A 345 -7.90 -20.92 -41.11
C HIS A 345 -7.09 -21.29 -39.87
N LEU A 346 -6.75 -22.57 -39.80
CA LEU A 346 -5.75 -23.17 -38.92
C LEU A 346 -4.43 -23.29 -39.70
N LYS A 347 -3.30 -22.88 -39.11
CA LYS A 347 -2.11 -23.74 -38.88
C LYS A 347 -0.85 -22.97 -38.41
N HIS A 348 -0.25 -23.55 -37.35
CA HIS A 348 1.17 -23.61 -36.95
C HIS A 348 1.91 -22.29 -36.66
N SER A 349 2.62 -22.11 -35.54
CA SER A 349 3.51 -23.03 -34.81
C SER A 349 3.87 -22.43 -33.42
N LEU A 350 3.95 -23.27 -32.38
CA LEU A 350 4.37 -22.91 -31.02
C LEU A 350 5.79 -23.43 -30.75
N PRO A 351 6.70 -22.67 -30.13
CA PRO A 351 7.90 -23.22 -29.50
C PRO A 351 7.59 -23.71 -28.07
N ARG A 352 8.34 -24.74 -27.69
CA ARG A 352 8.18 -25.61 -26.52
C ARG A 352 8.50 -24.91 -25.19
N GLN A 353 7.79 -25.35 -24.16
CA GLN A 353 8.08 -25.13 -22.74
C GLN A 353 9.26 -26.01 -22.32
N ASP A 354 10.25 -25.41 -21.67
CA ASP A 354 11.25 -26.15 -20.89
C ASP A 354 10.87 -26.17 -19.41
N HIS A 355 11.19 -27.30 -18.79
CA HIS A 355 10.73 -27.80 -17.50
C HIS A 355 11.21 -26.95 -16.31
N ILE A 356 10.26 -26.52 -15.46
CA ILE A 356 10.52 -26.08 -14.10
C ILE A 356 10.53 -27.32 -13.20
N LEU A 357 11.71 -27.67 -12.71
CA LEU A 357 11.91 -28.67 -11.65
C LEU A 357 11.45 -28.07 -10.30
N LYS A 358 10.55 -28.77 -9.61
CA LYS A 358 10.25 -28.53 -8.19
C LYS A 358 11.38 -29.11 -7.33
N PRO A 359 11.76 -28.49 -6.19
CA PRO A 359 12.67 -29.11 -5.24
C PRO A 359 11.92 -30.12 -4.35
N ASP A 360 12.50 -31.32 -4.22
CA ASP A 360 12.12 -32.38 -3.27
C ASP A 360 12.83 -32.14 -1.92
N PRO A 361 12.10 -32.13 -0.78
CA PRO A 361 12.69 -31.96 0.54
C PRO A 361 13.07 -33.32 1.15
N SER A 362 14.30 -33.79 0.93
CA SER A 362 14.96 -34.77 1.82
C SER A 362 16.44 -34.93 1.51
N GLY A 363 17.32 -34.79 2.52
CA GLY A 363 18.72 -35.18 2.37
C GLY A 363 19.74 -34.47 3.27
N ILE A 364 19.77 -34.85 4.55
CA ILE A 364 20.87 -34.60 5.49
C ILE A 364 22.11 -35.42 5.07
N GLN A 365 23.31 -34.81 4.99
CA GLN A 365 24.56 -35.25 5.68
C GLN A 365 25.86 -34.61 5.13
N LEU A 366 26.62 -34.03 6.07
CA LEU A 366 28.10 -34.07 6.25
C LEU A 366 29.03 -33.75 5.06
N LEU A 367 29.66 -32.57 5.10
CA LEU A 367 31.05 -32.35 5.59
C LEU A 367 31.35 -30.86 5.70
#